data_AF-A0A349KZU9-F1
#
_entry.id   AF-A0A349KZU9-F1
#
_cell.length_a   1.000
_cell.length_b   1.000
_cell.length_c   1.000
_cell.angle_alpha   90.00
_cell.angle_beta   90.00
_cell.angle_gamma   90.00
#
_symmetry.space_group_name_H-M   'P 1'
#
loop_
_entity.id
_entity.type
_entity.pdbx_description
1 polymer ?
#
loop_
_entity_poly.entity_id
_entity_poly.type
_entity_poly.pdbx_seq_one_letter_code
_entity_poly.pdbx_strand_id
1 'polypeptide(L)' 'FETLTLCPIDTRCIEPALLRADEARWLDDYHATVRARLAPHLSGAALAWLNTRTEAL' A
#
# COMPACT_ATOMS: atom_id res chain seq x y z
N PHE A 1 -10.84 -7.64 11.90
CA PHE A 1 -10.70 -8.37 10.63
C PHE A 1 -9.22 -8.59 10.38
N GLU A 2 -8.83 -9.76 9.87
CA GLU A 2 -7.45 -10.06 9.49
C GLU A 2 -7.35 -10.06 7.95
N THR A 3 -6.41 -9.31 7.40
CA THR A 3 -6.25 -9.18 5.96
C THR A 3 -5.44 -10.35 5.41
N LEU A 4 -6.13 -11.32 4.80
CA LEU A 4 -5.48 -12.50 4.21
C LEU A 4 -4.76 -12.19 2.89
N THR A 5 -5.28 -11.24 2.10
CA THR A 5 -4.66 -10.84 0.83
C THR A 5 -3.78 -9.61 1.01
N LEU A 6 -2.48 -9.78 0.78
CA LEU A 6 -1.50 -8.69 0.78
C LEU A 6 -1.23 -8.25 -0.67
N CYS A 7 -2.07 -7.37 -1.19
CA CYS A 7 -1.93 -6.80 -2.53
C CYS A 7 -2.08 -5.27 -2.44
N PRO A 8 -1.13 -4.46 -2.97
CA PRO A 8 -1.27 -3.01 -2.94
C PRO A 8 -2.54 -2.54 -3.66
N ILE A 9 -3.27 -1.62 -3.03
CA ILE A 9 -4.36 -0.87 -3.69
C ILE A 9 -3.75 0.23 -4.56
N ASP A 10 -4.22 0.36 -5.80
CA ASP A 10 -3.74 1.38 -6.75
C ASP A 10 -4.27 2.78 -6.39
N THR A 11 -3.38 3.68 -5.97
CA THR A 11 -3.73 5.05 -5.58
C THR A 11 -4.06 5.98 -6.74
N ARG A 12 -3.74 5.62 -7.99
CA ARG A 12 -3.97 6.49 -9.16
C ARG A 12 -5.45 6.68 -9.49
N CYS A 13 -6.29 5.78 -9.00
CA CYS A 13 -7.74 5.82 -9.18
C CYS A 13 -8.46 6.45 -7.99
N ILE A 14 -7.73 7.00 -7.02
CA ILE A 14 -8.27 7.58 -5.80
C ILE A 14 -8.18 9.11 -5.92
N GLU A 15 -9.26 9.81 -5.59
CA GLU A 15 -9.27 11.26 -5.38
C GLU A 15 -9.04 11.54 -3.88
N PRO A 16 -7.83 11.97 -3.45
CA PRO A 16 -7.51 12.10 -2.03
C PRO A 16 -8.41 13.11 -1.30
N ALA A 17 -8.93 14.12 -2.01
CA ALA A 17 -9.82 15.12 -1.42
C ALA A 17 -11.18 14.55 -0.98
N LEU A 18 -11.56 13.36 -1.47
CA LEU A 18 -12.79 12.67 -1.08
C LEU A 18 -12.61 11.72 0.12
N LEU A 19 -11.37 11.47 0.53
CA LEU A 19 -11.07 10.62 1.68
C LEU A 19 -11.18 11.41 2.98
N ARG A 20 -11.76 10.79 4.00
CA ARG A 20 -11.56 11.26 5.37
C ARG A 20 -10.13 10.95 5.83
N ALA A 21 -9.65 11.70 6.81
CA ALA A 21 -8.29 11.53 7.34
C ALA A 21 -8.04 10.13 7.95
N ASP A 22 -9.07 9.46 8.47
CA ASP A 22 -8.98 8.08 8.96
C ASP A 22 -8.89 7.06 7.82
N GLU A 23 -9.55 7.30 6.69
CA GLU A 23 -9.48 6.44 5.50
C GLU A 23 -8.12 6.52 4.82
N ALA A 24 -7.57 7.73 4.67
CA ALA A 24 -6.22 7.93 4.13
C ALA A 24 -5.17 7.24 5.01
N ARG A 25 -5.22 7.48 6.33
CA ARG A 25 -4.30 6.83 7.27
C ARG A 25 -4.44 5.30 7.24
N TRP A 26 -5.66 4.78 7.14
CA TRP A 26 -5.88 3.34 7.03
C TRP A 26 -5.21 2.75 5.77
N LEU A 27 -5.29 3.46 4.64
CA LEU A 27 -4.64 3.03 3.40
C LEU A 27 -3.11 3.04 3.53
N ASP A 28 -2.54 4.07 4.15
CA ASP A 28 -1.10 4.17 4.41
C ASP A 28 -0.61 3.03 5.31
N ASP A 29 -1.34 2.75 6.40
CA ASP A 29 -1.04 1.66 7.34
C ASP A 29 -1.15 0.29 6.66
N TYR A 30 -2.15 0.12 5.78
CA TYR A 30 -2.30 -1.09 4.98
C TYR A 30 -1.12 -1.28 4.03
N HIS A 31 -0.75 -0.26 3.26
CA HIS A 31 0.39 -0.28 2.35
C HIS A 31 1.71 -0.53 3.06
N ALA A 32 1.92 0.06 4.23
CA ALA A 32 3.08 -0.21 5.08
C ALA A 32 3.14 -1.69 5.50
N THR A 33 2.00 -2.27 5.87
CA THR A 33 1.88 -3.70 6.21
C THR A 33 2.20 -4.59 5.01
N VAL A 34 1.62 -4.30 3.84
CA VAL A 34 1.89 -5.04 2.59
C VAL A 34 3.37 -4.99 2.24
N ARG A 35 3.99 -3.81 2.28
CA ARG A 35 5.42 -3.64 2.01
C ARG A 35 6.29 -4.42 2.99
N ALA A 36 6.04 -4.28 4.29
CA ALA A 36 6.82 -4.96 5.32
C ALA A 36 6.80 -6.50 5.18
N ARG A 37 5.66 -7.06 4.75
CA ARG A 37 5.48 -8.51 4.59
C ARG A 37 6.03 -9.03 3.27
N LEU A 38 5.89 -8.28 2.17
CA LEU A 38 6.29 -8.76 0.85
C LEU A 38 7.74 -8.43 0.50
N ALA A 39 8.29 -7.29 0.97
CA ALA A 39 9.63 -6.85 0.59
C ALA A 39 10.75 -7.89 0.82
N PRO A 40 10.76 -8.66 1.93
CA PRO A 40 11.79 -9.69 2.15
C PRO A 40 11.78 -10.82 1.12
N HIS A 41 10.67 -10.99 0.38
CA HIS A 41 10.49 -12.06 -0.60
C HIS A 41 10.65 -11.56 -2.05
N LEU A 42 10.94 -10.28 -2.25
CA LEU A 42 11.06 -9.67 -3.57
C LEU A 42 12.46 -9.09 -3.78
N SER A 43 12.84 -8.97 -5.05
CA SER A 43 14.08 -8.32 -5.46
C SER A 43 13.92 -7.65 -6.82
N GLY A 44 14.88 -6.80 -7.19
CA GLY A 44 14.93 -6.14 -8.48
C GLY A 44 13.67 -5.32 -8.78
N ALA A 45 13.15 -5.47 -10.00
CA ALA A 45 12.03 -4.69 -10.50
C ALA A 45 10.75 -4.86 -9.66
N ALA A 46 10.49 -6.05 -9.13
CA ALA A 46 9.29 -6.32 -8.33
C ALA A 46 9.32 -5.57 -6.99
N LEU A 47 10.48 -5.54 -6.33
CA LEU A 47 10.65 -4.79 -5.07
C LEU A 47 10.57 -3.28 -5.31
N ALA A 48 11.21 -2.78 -6.37
CA ALA A 48 11.14 -1.38 -6.74
C ALA A 48 9.70 -0.95 -7.02
N TRP A 49 8.96 -1.77 -7.78
CA TRP A 49 7.54 -1.55 -8.03
C TRP A 49 6.73 -1.54 -6.74
N LEU A 50 6.91 -2.52 -5.86
CA LEU A 50 6.19 -2.59 -4.58
C LEU A 50 6.40 -1.31 -3.76
N ASN A 51 7.64 -0.84 -3.66
CA ASN A 51 7.97 0.37 -2.88
C ASN A 51 7.23 1.59 -3.41
N THR A 52 7.30 1.87 -4.71
CA THR A 52 6.61 3.00 -5.34
C THR A 52 5.09 2.90 -5.21
N ARG A 53 4.54 1.68 -5.28
CA ARG A 53 3.07 1.47 -5.26
C ARG A 53 2.48 1.36 -3.85
N THR A 54 3.31 1.53 -2.82
CA THR A 54 2.90 1.53 -1.41
C THR A 54 3.36 2.81 -0.67
N GLU A 55 3.70 3.87 -1.41
CA GLU A 55 3.96 5.19 -0.85
C GLU A 55 2.68 5.76 -0.22
N ALA A 56 2.84 6.52 0.86
CA ALA A 56 1.71 7.16 1.54
C ALA A 56 1.08 8.25 0.64
N LEU A 57 -0.23 8.44 0.79
CA LEU A 57 -0.98 9.47 0.05
C LEU A 57 -0.67 10.90 0.48
#